data_AF-A0A831XLD3-F1
#
_entry.id   AF-A0A831XLD3-F1
#
_cell.length_a   1.000
_cell.length_b   1.000
_cell.length_c   1.000
_cell.angle_alpha   90.00
_cell.angle_beta   90.00
_cell.angle_gamma   90.00
#
_symmetry.space_group_name_H-M   'P 1'
#
loop_
_entity.id
_entity.type
_entity.pdbx_description
1 polymer ?
#
loop_
_entity_poly.entity_id
_entity_poly.type
_entity_poly.pdbx_seq_one_letter_code
_entity_poly.pdbx_strand_id
1 'polypeptide(L)' 'MIELQGAHFVDANGTSGGDINGDGCVDDADLLAVLFAFGETGPRAEDLNCDGVVDDADLLTVLFNFGNGC' A
#
# COMPACT_ATOMS: atom_id res chain seq x y z
N MET A 1 -4.42 -24.45 -15.95
CA MET A 1 -3.70 -24.57 -14.67
C MET A 1 -3.27 -23.16 -14.31
N ILE A 2 -4.02 -22.52 -13.43
CA ILE A 2 -3.65 -21.26 -12.76
C ILE A 2 -3.90 -21.57 -11.29
N GLU A 3 -2.85 -21.41 -10.49
CA GLU A 3 -2.79 -21.87 -9.12
C GLU A 3 -3.71 -21.06 -8.20
N LEU A 4 -4.35 -21.77 -7.27
CA LEU A 4 -5.08 -21.18 -6.16
C LEU A 4 -4.08 -20.57 -5.18
N GLN A 5 -4.10 -19.26 -4.96
CA GLN A 5 -3.39 -18.61 -3.85
C GLN A 5 -4.43 -17.86 -3.01
N GLY A 6 -4.91 -18.52 -1.96
CA GLY A 6 -5.58 -17.84 -0.87
C GLY A 6 -4.56 -17.03 -0.07
N ALA A 7 -4.99 -15.87 0.41
CA ALA A 7 -4.28 -14.91 1.26
C ALA A 7 -3.24 -14.04 0.54
N HIS A 8 -3.70 -13.08 -0.28
CA HIS A 8 -3.21 -11.68 -0.31
C HIS A 8 -4.06 -10.95 -1.35
N PHE A 9 -4.96 -10.07 -0.93
CA PHE A 9 -5.80 -9.28 -1.84
C PHE A 9 -4.95 -8.21 -2.52
N VAL A 10 -4.11 -8.58 -3.48
CA VAL A 10 -3.57 -7.61 -4.44
C VAL A 10 -4.72 -7.23 -5.37
N ASP A 11 -4.97 -5.93 -5.55
CA ASP A 11 -5.90 -5.49 -6.57
C ASP A 11 -5.33 -5.80 -7.98
N ALA A 12 -6.09 -5.52 -9.03
CA ALA A 12 -5.70 -5.83 -10.40
C ALA A 12 -4.40 -5.12 -10.87
N ASN A 13 -3.88 -4.16 -10.09
CA ASN A 13 -2.61 -3.48 -10.34
C ASN A 13 -1.42 -4.09 -9.57
N GLY A 14 -1.63 -5.12 -8.76
CA GLY A 14 -0.55 -5.76 -8.00
C GLY A 14 -0.11 -4.97 -6.77
N THR A 15 -0.82 -3.89 -6.42
CA THR A 15 -0.61 -3.15 -5.19
C THR A 15 -1.51 -3.74 -4.10
N SER A 16 -1.00 -3.88 -2.90
CA SER A 16 -1.70 -4.40 -1.72
C SER A 16 -2.76 -3.43 -1.16
N GLY A 17 -3.23 -2.47 -1.97
CA GLY A 17 -4.27 -1.51 -1.59
C GLY A 17 -3.89 -0.63 -0.39
N GLY A 18 -2.61 -0.49 -0.05
CA GLY A 18 -2.18 0.27 1.12
C GLY A 18 -1.73 -0.55 2.32
N ASP A 19 -1.73 -1.89 2.25
CA ASP A 19 -0.99 -2.75 3.20
C ASP A 19 0.49 -2.76 2.78
N ILE A 20 1.27 -1.85 3.36
CA ILE A 20 2.68 -1.61 3.02
C ILE A 20 3.58 -2.61 3.74
N ASN A 21 3.22 -3.00 4.96
CA ASN A 21 4.04 -3.89 5.77
C ASN A 21 3.79 -5.39 5.47
N GLY A 22 2.71 -5.71 4.76
CA GLY A 22 2.34 -7.05 4.30
C GLY A 22 1.70 -7.94 5.37
N ASP A 23 1.09 -7.37 6.40
CA ASP A 23 0.49 -8.13 7.51
C ASP A 23 -0.98 -8.52 7.26
N GLY A 24 -1.58 -8.01 6.18
CA GLY A 24 -2.95 -8.30 5.77
C GLY A 24 -4.01 -7.41 6.41
N CYS A 25 -3.62 -6.36 7.14
CA CYS A 25 -4.46 -5.25 7.58
C CYS A 25 -3.93 -3.94 6.98
N VAL A 26 -4.81 -3.00 6.71
CA VAL A 26 -4.43 -1.62 6.36
C VAL A 26 -4.71 -0.76 7.58
N ASP A 27 -3.68 -0.43 8.33
CA ASP A 27 -3.82 0.27 9.62
C ASP A 27 -2.85 1.46 9.79
N ASP A 28 -2.70 1.91 11.04
CA ASP A 28 -1.85 3.05 11.33
C ASP A 28 -0.37 2.76 11.10
N ALA A 29 0.07 1.51 11.08
CA ALA A 29 1.44 1.14 10.72
C ALA A 29 1.73 1.46 9.25
N ASP A 30 0.81 1.15 8.34
CA ASP A 30 0.95 1.48 6.92
C ASP A 30 0.88 2.98 6.68
N LEU A 31 -0.07 3.65 7.34
CA LEU A 31 -0.19 5.09 7.29
C LEU A 31 1.10 5.79 7.75
N LEU A 32 1.70 5.33 8.84
CA LEU A 32 2.95 5.89 9.35
C LEU A 32 4.13 5.59 8.42
N ALA A 33 4.14 4.47 7.71
CA ALA A 33 5.17 4.17 6.72
C ALA A 33 5.20 5.23 5.61
N VAL A 34 4.03 5.58 5.03
CA VAL A 34 3.93 6.67 4.04
C VAL A 34 4.38 8.00 4.62
N LEU A 35 3.93 8.34 5.84
CA LEU A 35 4.28 9.62 6.46
C LEU A 35 5.79 9.75 6.78
N PHE A 36 6.47 8.65 7.08
CA PHE A 36 7.93 8.65 7.29
C PHE A 36 8.72 8.74 5.98
N ALA A 37 8.16 8.25 4.87
CA ALA A 37 8.75 8.35 3.54
C ALA A 37 8.29 9.59 2.75
N PHE A 38 7.42 10.43 3.32
CA PHE A 38 6.77 11.52 2.59
C PHE A 38 7.77 12.50 1.96
N GLY A 39 7.64 12.73 0.66
CA GLY A 39 8.52 13.56 -0.15
C GLY A 39 9.79 12.87 -0.66
N GLU A 40 10.01 11.60 -0.30
CA GLU A 40 11.08 10.79 -0.89
C GLU A 40 10.75 10.41 -2.34
N THR A 41 11.79 10.20 -3.15
CA THR A 41 11.66 9.87 -4.58
C THR A 41 12.30 8.54 -4.93
N GLY A 42 11.83 7.92 -6.02
CA GLY A 42 12.36 6.67 -6.56
C GLY A 42 11.60 5.43 -6.07
N PRO A 43 11.99 4.22 -6.49
CA PRO A 43 11.22 3.01 -6.24
C PRO A 43 11.13 2.70 -4.75
N ARG A 44 9.91 2.73 -4.20
CA ARG A 44 9.61 2.56 -2.78
C ARG A 44 8.32 1.77 -2.61
N ALA A 45 8.16 1.15 -1.44
CA ALA A 45 6.91 0.44 -1.12
C ALA A 45 5.79 1.43 -0.79
N GLU A 46 6.17 2.61 -0.32
CA GLU A 46 5.29 3.71 0.05
C GLU A 46 4.80 4.54 -1.15
N ASP A 47 5.42 4.37 -2.34
CA ASP A 47 4.98 4.94 -3.63
C ASP A 47 3.95 3.98 -4.26
N LEU A 48 2.72 4.06 -3.78
CA LEU A 48 1.62 3.15 -4.06
C LEU A 48 1.02 3.36 -5.44
N ASN A 49 1.10 4.58 -5.98
CA ASN A 49 0.62 4.87 -7.33
C ASN A 49 1.73 4.75 -8.39
N CYS A 50 2.98 4.51 -7.97
CA CYS A 50 4.17 4.35 -8.81
C CYS A 50 4.48 5.58 -9.69
N ASP A 51 4.20 6.79 -9.21
CA ASP A 51 4.49 8.03 -9.92
C ASP A 51 5.91 8.59 -9.66
N GLY A 52 6.66 7.95 -8.76
CA GLY A 52 8.06 8.22 -8.48
C GLY A 52 8.30 9.18 -7.31
N VAL A 53 7.25 9.63 -6.64
CA VAL A 53 7.33 10.40 -5.39
C VAL A 53 6.34 9.83 -4.38
N VAL A 54 6.74 9.79 -3.10
CA VAL A 54 5.81 9.47 -2.01
C VAL A 54 5.08 10.75 -1.63
N ASP A 55 3.80 10.88 -1.98
CA ASP A 55 3.04 12.10 -1.74
C ASP A 55 1.63 11.87 -1.17
N ASP A 56 0.77 12.89 -1.25
CA ASP A 56 -0.59 12.82 -0.72
C ASP A 56 -1.48 11.84 -1.51
N ALA A 57 -1.16 11.50 -2.75
CA ALA A 57 -1.86 10.46 -3.50
C ALA A 57 -1.62 9.07 -2.91
N ASP A 58 -0.39 8.76 -2.47
CA ASP A 58 -0.08 7.51 -1.78
C ASP A 58 -0.74 7.45 -0.40
N LEU A 59 -0.67 8.57 0.33
CA LEU A 59 -1.34 8.70 1.62
C LEU A 59 -2.85 8.48 1.49
N LEU A 60 -3.49 9.09 0.49
CA LEU A 60 -4.92 8.90 0.23
C LEU A 60 -5.24 7.46 -0.16
N THR A 61 -4.33 6.75 -0.83
CA THR A 61 -4.49 5.32 -1.14
C THR A 61 -4.59 4.49 0.15
N VAL A 62 -3.73 4.74 1.13
CA VAL A 62 -3.84 4.08 2.46
C VAL A 62 -5.13 4.48 3.16
N LEU A 63 -5.47 5.78 3.18
CA LEU A 63 -6.68 6.26 3.87
C LEU A 63 -7.99 5.75 3.26
N PHE A 64 -8.06 5.56 1.94
CA PHE A 64 -9.23 4.98 1.28
C PHE A 64 -9.41 3.50 1.59
N ASN A 65 -8.33 2.83 1.97
CA ASN A 65 -8.34 1.43 2.33
C ASN A 65 -8.20 1.18 3.84
N PHE A 66 -8.13 2.24 4.65
CA PHE A 66 -7.88 2.13 6.08
C PHE A 66 -8.96 1.31 6.79
N GLY A 67 -8.52 0.32 7.56
CA GLY A 67 -9.38 -0.68 8.20
C GLY A 67 -9.89 -1.77 7.27
N ASN A 68 -9.38 -1.88 6.04
CA ASN A 68 -9.55 -3.07 5.21
C ASN A 68 -8.51 -4.11 5.56
N GLY A 69 -8.91 -5.39 5.56
CA GLY A 69 -8.03 -6.43 6.07
C GLY A 69 -8.08 -6.39 7.59
N CYS A 70 -8.34 -7.56 8.18
CA CYS A 70 -9.01 -7.69 9.48
C CYS A 70 -10.31 -6.83 9.63
#